data_AF-A0A8K0D1D0-F1
#
_entry.id   AF-A0A8K0D1D0-F1
#
_cell.length_a   1.000
_cell.length_b   1.000
_cell.length_c   1.000
_cell.angle_alpha   90.00
_cell.angle_beta   90.00
_cell.angle_gamma   90.00
#
_symmetry.space_group_name_H-M   'P 1'
#
loop_
_entity.id
_entity.type
_entity.pdbx_description
1 polymer ?
#
loop_
_entity_poly.entity_id
_entity_poly.type
_entity_poly.pdbx_seq_one_letter_code
_entity_poly.pdbx_strand_id
1 'polypeptide(L)'
;TPVQSLEQLARQSRINYTVVEGSQTHKYFINMKYAEDTLYRMWKELTLNASTDETQYRVWDYPIREQYGHILLSINESKPLPNASEGFRIVNERLDGDFAFIHDSSEIKYEISRNCNFTEIGEVFAEKPYAVAVQQGSRLQDQISIQILELQKERFFEQLQAKYWNNSVRGECTNDIDSEGITLESL
;
A
#
# COMPACT_ATOMS: atom_id res chain seq x y z
N THR A 1 18.76 7.20 -2.23
CA THR A 1 17.64 7.81 -2.98
C THR A 1 16.39 7.70 -2.14
N PRO A 2 15.47 8.68 -2.16
CA PRO A 2 14.20 8.54 -1.47
C PRO A 2 13.44 7.34 -2.03
N VAL A 3 12.77 6.58 -1.16
CA VAL A 3 11.93 5.46 -1.57
C VAL A 3 10.71 6.02 -2.28
N GLN A 4 10.37 5.49 -3.45
CA GLN A 4 9.21 5.92 -4.23
C GLN A 4 8.15 4.83 -4.38
N SER A 5 8.47 3.57 -4.08
CA SER A 5 7.53 2.46 -4.23
C SER A 5 7.80 1.33 -3.24
N LEU A 6 6.79 0.50 -3.02
CA LEU A 6 6.90 -0.71 -2.21
C LEU A 6 7.99 -1.66 -2.73
N GLU A 7 8.17 -1.77 -4.05
CA GLU A 7 9.23 -2.60 -4.65
C GLU A 7 10.63 -2.05 -4.33
N GLN A 8 10.80 -0.73 -4.32
CA GLN A 8 12.06 -0.12 -3.91
C GLN A 8 12.31 -0.30 -2.42
N LEU A 9 11.26 -0.20 -1.60
CA LEU A 9 11.34 -0.47 -0.16
C LEU A 9 11.76 -1.93 0.10
N ALA A 10 11.20 -2.88 -0.63
CA ALA A 10 11.50 -4.31 -0.49
C ALA A 10 12.95 -4.66 -0.89
N ARG A 11 13.54 -3.92 -1.84
CA ARG A 11 14.93 -4.13 -2.28
C ARG A 11 15.96 -3.53 -1.33
N GLN A 12 15.56 -2.58 -0.49
CA GLN A 12 16.45 -1.87 0.42
C GLN A 12 16.31 -2.44 1.84
N SER A 13 17.43 -2.78 2.47
CA SER A 13 17.45 -3.28 3.85
C SER A 13 17.62 -2.17 4.89
N ARG A 14 17.77 -0.91 4.47
CA ARG A 14 18.06 0.21 5.39
C ARG A 14 16.84 0.64 6.20
N ILE A 15 15.64 0.49 5.64
CA ILE A 15 14.40 1.02 6.22
C ILE A 15 13.58 -0.17 6.71
N ASN A 16 13.31 -0.17 8.01
CA ASN A 16 12.45 -1.19 8.61
C ASN A 16 10.99 -0.81 8.37
N TYR A 17 10.14 -1.80 8.14
CA TYR A 17 8.72 -1.55 7.96
C TYR A 17 7.87 -2.64 8.55
N THR A 18 6.68 -2.25 8.99
CA THR A 18 5.74 -3.16 9.64
C THR A 18 4.30 -2.82 9.31
N VAL A 19 3.43 -3.74 9.68
CA VAL A 19 1.97 -3.67 9.54
C VAL A 19 1.31 -3.96 10.88
N VAL A 20 0.01 -3.67 10.96
CA VAL A 20 -0.79 -4.07 12.12
C VAL A 20 -1.12 -5.56 12.06
N GLU A 21 -0.90 -6.26 13.16
CA GLU A 21 -1.20 -7.69 13.32
C GLU A 21 -2.69 -7.97 13.06
N GLY A 22 -3.00 -9.09 12.40
CA GLY A 22 -4.40 -9.46 12.09
C GLY A 22 -5.16 -8.57 11.10
N SER A 23 -4.60 -7.42 10.69
CA SER A 23 -5.24 -6.47 9.77
C SER A 23 -5.41 -7.01 8.34
N GLN A 24 -6.25 -6.34 7.55
CA GLN A 24 -6.41 -6.67 6.13
C GLN A 24 -5.09 -6.53 5.35
N THR A 25 -4.28 -5.52 5.69
CA THR A 25 -2.96 -5.28 5.11
C THR A 25 -1.99 -6.42 5.44
N HIS A 26 -1.99 -6.92 6.68
CA HIS A 26 -1.15 -8.06 7.05
C HIS A 26 -1.59 -9.34 6.32
N LYS A 27 -2.89 -9.62 6.27
CA LYS A 27 -3.44 -10.75 5.49
C LYS A 27 -3.12 -10.65 4.01
N TYR A 28 -3.10 -9.44 3.44
CA TYR A 28 -2.73 -9.22 2.05
C TYR A 28 -1.31 -9.74 1.76
N PHE A 29 -0.33 -9.38 2.57
CA PHE A 29 1.04 -9.85 2.39
C PHE A 29 1.19 -11.37 2.58
N ILE A 30 0.48 -11.95 3.54
CA ILE A 30 0.44 -13.42 3.74
C ILE A 30 -0.13 -14.11 2.50
N ASN A 31 -1.25 -13.61 1.97
CA ASN A 31 -1.90 -14.18 0.79
C ASN A 31 -1.04 -14.04 -0.47
N MET A 32 -0.33 -12.92 -0.63
CA MET A 32 0.60 -12.72 -1.74
C MET A 32 1.83 -13.63 -1.65
N LYS A 33 2.39 -13.79 -0.46
CA LYS A 33 3.46 -14.77 -0.22
C LYS A 33 3.00 -16.20 -0.54
N TYR A 34 1.78 -16.58 -0.14
CA TYR A 34 1.21 -17.89 -0.48
C TYR A 34 1.00 -18.07 -2.00
N ALA A 35 0.56 -17.02 -2.69
CA ALA A 35 0.41 -17.03 -4.15
C ALA A 35 1.78 -17.18 -4.84
N GLU A 36 2.80 -16.45 -4.39
CA GLU A 36 4.18 -16.59 -4.89
C GLU A 36 4.71 -18.02 -4.70
N ASP A 37 4.58 -18.59 -3.50
CA ASP A 37 5.02 -19.97 -3.21
C ASP A 37 4.34 -20.98 -4.14
N THR A 38 3.05 -20.77 -4.40
CA THR A 38 2.26 -21.65 -5.28
C THR A 38 2.71 -21.53 -6.74
N LEU A 39 2.91 -20.31 -7.23
CA LEU A 39 3.39 -20.05 -8.58
C LEU A 39 4.80 -20.61 -8.79
N TYR A 40 5.68 -20.41 -7.81
CA TYR A 40 7.04 -20.94 -7.83
C TYR A 40 7.04 -22.47 -7.86
N ARG A 41 6.19 -23.12 -7.06
CA ARG A 41 6.04 -24.58 -7.09
C ARG A 41 5.58 -25.08 -8.47
N MET A 42 4.54 -24.47 -9.05
CA MET A 42 4.04 -24.84 -10.38
C MET A 42 5.11 -24.63 -11.46
N TRP A 43 5.80 -23.50 -11.42
CA TRP A 43 6.90 -23.19 -12.34
C TRP A 43 8.03 -24.22 -12.23
N LYS A 44 8.39 -24.63 -11.01
CA LYS A 44 9.41 -25.65 -10.75
C LYS A 44 8.98 -27.02 -11.27
N GLU A 45 7.74 -27.43 -11.01
CA GLU A 45 7.18 -28.71 -11.51
C GLU A 45 7.16 -28.74 -13.04
N LEU A 46 6.71 -27.65 -13.69
CA LEU A 46 6.74 -27.52 -15.14
C LEU A 46 8.17 -27.60 -15.68
N THR A 47 9.14 -26.93 -15.05
CA THR A 47 10.55 -26.94 -15.47
C THR A 47 11.16 -28.34 -15.36
N LEU A 48 10.88 -29.06 -14.27
CA LEU A 48 11.46 -30.38 -14.01
C LEU A 48 10.79 -31.49 -14.83
N ASN A 49 9.49 -31.37 -15.11
CA ASN A 49 8.72 -32.34 -15.89
C ASN A 49 8.69 -32.02 -17.40
N ALA A 50 9.19 -30.87 -17.85
CA ALA A 50 9.20 -30.44 -19.26
C ALA A 50 9.99 -31.38 -20.19
N SER A 51 10.77 -32.33 -19.65
CA SER A 51 11.59 -33.28 -20.42
C SER A 51 10.81 -34.16 -21.41
N THR A 52 9.47 -34.20 -21.35
CA THR A 52 8.64 -34.91 -22.34
C THR A 52 8.02 -34.01 -23.42
N ASP A 53 8.02 -32.68 -23.26
CA ASP A 53 7.31 -31.74 -24.14
C ASP A 53 7.99 -30.33 -24.19
N GLU A 54 9.33 -30.30 -24.24
CA GLU A 54 10.15 -29.08 -24.17
C GLU A 54 9.82 -28.02 -25.24
N THR A 55 9.22 -28.42 -26.36
CA THR A 55 8.90 -27.51 -27.48
C THR A 55 7.65 -26.67 -27.24
N GLN A 56 6.79 -27.02 -26.27
CA GLN A 56 5.50 -26.35 -26.07
C GLN A 56 5.58 -25.18 -25.07
N TYR A 57 6.53 -25.20 -24.13
CA TYR A 57 6.54 -24.24 -23.02
C TYR A 57 7.89 -23.52 -22.89
N ARG A 58 7.88 -22.19 -23.09
CA ARG A 58 9.06 -21.32 -22.88
C ARG A 58 9.13 -20.81 -21.44
N VAL A 59 9.33 -21.73 -20.49
CA VAL A 59 9.26 -21.47 -19.04
C VAL A 59 10.27 -20.43 -18.56
N TRP A 60 11.46 -20.37 -19.19
CA TRP A 60 12.55 -19.44 -18.83
C TRP A 60 12.27 -17.97 -19.15
N ASP A 61 11.34 -17.66 -20.06
CA ASP A 61 11.00 -16.27 -20.36
C ASP A 61 10.10 -15.64 -19.28
N TYR A 62 9.56 -16.45 -18.35
CA TYR A 62 8.66 -16.03 -17.29
C TYR A 62 9.19 -16.40 -15.90
N PRO A 63 10.33 -15.85 -15.46
CA PRO A 63 10.86 -16.13 -14.13
C PRO A 63 9.96 -15.53 -13.05
N ILE A 64 9.55 -16.36 -12.09
CA ILE A 64 8.82 -15.91 -10.90
C ILE A 64 9.78 -15.13 -10.01
N ARG A 65 9.39 -13.91 -9.62
CA ARG A 65 10.13 -13.07 -8.67
C ARG A 65 9.58 -13.32 -7.27
N GLU A 66 10.45 -13.63 -6.32
CA GLU A 66 10.11 -13.74 -4.90
C GLU A 66 10.26 -12.37 -4.24
N GLN A 67 9.18 -11.59 -4.17
CA GLN A 67 9.21 -10.25 -3.58
C GLN A 67 8.47 -10.23 -2.24
N TYR A 68 7.26 -10.79 -2.21
CA TYR A 68 6.42 -10.80 -1.02
C TYR A 68 6.97 -11.73 0.07
N GLY A 69 7.73 -12.77 -0.29
CA GLY A 69 8.51 -13.57 0.66
C GLY A 69 9.46 -12.71 1.51
N HIS A 70 10.31 -11.88 0.88
CA HIS A 70 11.24 -10.99 1.57
C HIS A 70 10.54 -9.90 2.37
N ILE A 71 9.44 -9.35 1.82
CA ILE A 71 8.63 -8.33 2.51
C ILE A 71 8.06 -8.89 3.81
N LEU A 72 7.48 -10.09 3.77
CA LEU A 72 6.87 -10.70 4.95
C LEU A 72 7.92 -11.09 6.00
N LEU A 73 9.10 -11.52 5.59
CA LEU A 73 10.22 -11.76 6.50
C LEU A 73 10.64 -10.46 7.21
N SER A 74 10.82 -9.36 6.47
CA SER A 74 11.18 -8.06 7.02
C SER A 74 10.14 -7.51 8.00
N ILE A 75 8.85 -7.71 7.69
CA ILE A 75 7.72 -7.37 8.59
C ILE A 75 7.80 -8.18 9.89
N ASN A 76 8.09 -9.48 9.79
CA ASN A 76 8.15 -10.37 10.94
C ASN A 76 9.37 -10.05 11.83
N GLU A 77 10.51 -9.70 11.23
CA GLU A 77 11.70 -9.21 11.93
C GLU A 77 11.42 -7.91 12.69
N SER A 78 10.69 -6.98 12.05
CA SER A 78 10.27 -5.71 12.66
C SER A 78 9.17 -5.86 13.71
N LYS A 79 8.56 -7.04 13.81
CA LYS A 79 7.37 -7.40 14.59
C LYS A 79 6.11 -6.61 14.19
N PRO A 80 5.01 -7.30 13.83
CA PRO A 80 3.72 -6.64 13.62
C PRO A 80 3.24 -5.90 14.87
N LEU A 81 2.60 -4.75 14.65
CA LEU A 81 2.10 -3.90 15.72
C LEU A 81 0.67 -4.31 16.14
N PRO A 82 0.29 -4.20 17.42
CA PRO A 82 -1.05 -4.57 17.85
C PRO A 82 -2.14 -3.59 17.38
N ASN A 83 -1.81 -2.29 17.27
CA ASN A 83 -2.76 -1.22 16.95
C ASN A 83 -2.19 -0.23 15.92
N ALA A 84 -3.05 0.41 15.14
CA ALA A 84 -2.64 1.42 14.14
C ALA A 84 -2.07 2.69 14.78
N SER A 85 -2.68 3.17 15.88
CA SER A 85 -2.21 4.36 16.61
C SER A 85 -0.76 4.25 17.07
N GLU A 86 -0.33 3.05 17.45
CA GLU A 86 1.05 2.79 17.84
C GLU A 86 2.01 2.89 16.64
N GLY A 87 1.57 2.46 15.46
CA GLY A 87 2.33 2.61 14.21
C GLY A 87 2.57 4.07 13.87
N PHE A 88 1.53 4.89 13.92
CA PHE A 88 1.67 6.34 13.71
C PHE A 88 2.55 7.02 14.77
N ARG A 89 2.47 6.57 16.04
CA ARG A 89 3.34 7.08 17.11
C ARG A 89 4.82 6.81 16.84
N ILE A 90 5.17 5.57 16.49
CA ILE A 90 6.56 5.17 16.20
C ILE A 90 7.13 5.96 15.03
N VAL A 91 6.35 6.13 13.96
CA VAL A 91 6.77 6.94 12.80
C VAL A 91 7.02 8.39 13.21
N ASN A 92 6.14 8.98 14.01
CA ASN A 92 6.29 10.37 14.45
C ASN A 92 7.48 10.57 15.41
N GLU A 93 7.87 9.54 16.17
CA GLU A 93 9.05 9.58 17.05
C GLU A 93 10.37 9.42 16.28
N ARG A 94 10.34 8.79 15.10
CA ARG A 94 11.53 8.51 14.28
C ARG A 94 11.60 9.42 13.05
N LEU A 95 12.12 10.62 13.27
CA LEU A 95 12.27 11.63 12.22
C LEU A 95 13.42 11.34 11.23
N ASP A 96 14.29 10.36 11.54
CA ASP A 96 15.42 9.98 10.69
C ASP A 96 15.03 9.21 9.41
N GLY A 97 13.74 8.87 9.26
CA GLY A 97 13.22 8.17 8.08
C GLY A 97 13.71 6.73 7.94
N ASP A 98 14.10 6.10 9.06
CA ASP A 98 14.58 4.71 9.15
C ASP A 98 13.44 3.69 9.26
N PHE A 99 12.20 4.16 9.42
CA PHE A 99 11.02 3.33 9.65
C PHE A 99 9.83 3.76 8.80
N ALA A 100 9.16 2.79 8.17
CA ALA A 100 7.94 3.00 7.40
C ALA A 100 6.79 2.16 7.95
N PHE A 101 5.61 2.77 8.07
CA PHE A 101 4.41 2.09 8.52
C PHE A 101 3.46 1.87 7.34
N ILE A 102 3.11 0.61 7.09
CA ILE A 102 2.23 0.23 5.98
C ILE A 102 0.81 0.05 6.51
N HIS A 103 -0.12 0.88 6.05
CA HIS A 103 -1.51 0.87 6.52
C HIS A 103 -2.52 1.23 5.42
N ASP A 104 -3.82 1.27 5.75
CA ASP A 104 -4.86 1.67 4.80
C ASP A 104 -4.64 3.12 4.34
N SER A 105 -4.74 3.33 3.03
CA SER A 105 -4.57 4.62 2.36
C SER A 105 -5.51 5.70 2.92
N SER A 106 -6.74 5.34 3.29
CA SER A 106 -7.72 6.28 3.84
C SER A 106 -7.30 6.81 5.22
N GLU A 107 -6.80 5.93 6.09
CA GLU A 107 -6.32 6.30 7.42
C GLU A 107 -5.03 7.11 7.35
N ILE A 108 -4.11 6.71 6.46
CA ILE A 108 -2.87 7.45 6.20
C ILE A 108 -3.18 8.87 5.73
N LYS A 109 -4.06 9.03 4.72
CA LYS A 109 -4.46 10.36 4.23
C LYS A 109 -5.08 11.21 5.33
N TYR A 110 -5.86 10.60 6.22
CA TYR A 110 -6.42 11.30 7.37
C TYR A 110 -5.37 11.78 8.36
N GLU A 111 -4.39 10.96 8.72
CA GLU A 111 -3.32 11.38 9.64
C GLU A 111 -2.41 12.45 9.02
N ILE A 112 -2.04 12.29 7.75
CA ILE A 112 -1.21 13.27 7.06
C ILE A 112 -1.94 14.60 6.87
N SER A 113 -3.26 14.58 6.70
CA SER A 113 -4.07 15.80 6.60
C SER A 113 -4.02 16.67 7.86
N ARG A 114 -3.64 16.09 9.01
CA ARG A 114 -3.61 16.73 10.33
C ARG A 114 -2.20 16.99 10.86
N ASN A 115 -1.19 16.27 10.37
CA ASN A 115 0.19 16.41 10.84
C ASN A 115 1.16 16.46 9.64
N CYS A 116 1.93 17.56 9.55
CA CYS A 116 2.91 17.80 8.50
C CYS A 116 4.14 16.87 8.57
N ASN A 117 4.40 16.22 9.71
CA ASN A 117 5.56 15.35 9.88
C ASN A 117 5.44 14.03 9.09
N PHE A 118 4.22 13.65 8.71
CA PHE A 118 3.99 12.43 7.96
C PHE A 118 4.07 12.69 6.46
N THR A 119 4.76 11.79 5.78
CA THR A 119 4.88 11.80 4.32
C THR A 119 4.32 10.49 3.77
N GLU A 120 3.41 10.60 2.80
CA GLU A 120 2.92 9.44 2.04
C GLU A 120 4.01 9.02 1.05
N ILE A 121 4.34 7.73 1.02
CA ILE A 121 5.37 7.18 0.15
C ILE A 121 4.73 6.19 -0.83
N GLY A 122 4.90 6.48 -2.12
CA GLY A 122 4.46 5.62 -3.21
C GLY A 122 2.98 5.69 -3.53
N GLU A 123 2.55 4.84 -4.46
CA GLU A 123 1.18 4.74 -4.93
C GLU A 123 0.38 3.72 -4.11
N VAL A 124 -0.94 3.89 -4.11
CA VAL A 124 -1.83 2.93 -3.47
C VAL A 124 -1.73 1.59 -4.21
N PHE A 125 -1.38 0.54 -3.46
CA PHE A 125 -1.37 -0.81 -3.97
C PHE A 125 -2.56 -1.59 -3.41
N ALA A 126 -3.03 -2.58 -4.16
CA ALA A 126 -4.14 -3.44 -3.76
C ALA A 126 -5.43 -2.68 -3.41
N GLU A 127 -5.79 -1.70 -4.25
CA GLU A 127 -7.02 -0.94 -4.09
C GLU A 127 -8.25 -1.85 -3.98
N LYS A 128 -9.02 -1.65 -2.91
CA LYS A 128 -10.30 -2.30 -2.70
C LYS A 128 -11.36 -1.23 -2.49
N PRO A 129 -12.37 -1.13 -3.37
CA PRO A 129 -13.40 -0.13 -3.22
C PRO A 129 -14.28 -0.45 -2.00
N TYR A 130 -14.73 0.59 -1.30
CA TYR A 130 -15.78 0.46 -0.30
C TYR A 130 -17.13 0.21 -1.00
N ALA A 131 -17.93 -0.69 -0.44
CA ALA A 131 -19.24 -1.06 -0.99
C ALA A 131 -20.28 -1.19 0.14
N VAL A 132 -21.54 -0.91 -0.20
CA VAL A 132 -22.67 -1.11 0.70
C VAL A 132 -23.20 -2.53 0.49
N ALA A 133 -23.06 -3.38 1.50
CA ALA A 133 -23.59 -4.73 1.46
C ALA A 133 -25.08 -4.74 1.82
N VAL A 134 -25.88 -5.46 1.04
CA VAL A 134 -27.30 -5.70 1.27
C VAL A 134 -27.59 -7.20 1.36
N GLN A 135 -28.69 -7.56 2.01
CA GLN A 135 -29.11 -8.97 2.07
C GLN A 135 -29.34 -9.52 0.67
N GLN A 136 -28.87 -10.75 0.43
CA GLN A 136 -29.04 -11.43 -0.85
C GLN A 136 -30.54 -11.57 -1.19
N GLY A 137 -30.90 -11.16 -2.41
CA GLY A 137 -32.29 -11.17 -2.88
C GLY A 137 -33.13 -9.95 -2.45
N SER A 138 -32.54 -8.97 -1.75
CA SER A 138 -33.22 -7.73 -1.41
C SER A 138 -33.43 -6.84 -2.63
N ARG A 139 -34.64 -6.26 -2.77
CA ARG A 139 -34.95 -5.28 -3.81
C ARG A 139 -34.17 -3.96 -3.65
N LEU A 140 -33.56 -3.74 -2.48
CA LEU A 140 -32.74 -2.56 -2.20
C LEU A 140 -31.42 -2.58 -2.97
N GLN A 141 -30.94 -3.75 -3.42
CA GLN A 141 -29.69 -3.86 -4.16
C GLN A 141 -29.69 -2.99 -5.41
N ASP A 142 -30.73 -3.14 -6.23
CA ASP A 142 -30.85 -2.42 -7.50
C ASP A 142 -31.10 -0.92 -7.24
N GLN A 143 -31.97 -0.59 -6.28
CA GLN A 143 -32.29 0.79 -5.94
C GLN A 143 -31.07 1.57 -5.43
N ILE A 144 -30.30 0.99 -4.50
CA ILE A 144 -29.07 1.61 -3.98
C ILE A 144 -28.02 1.74 -5.09
N SER A 145 -27.87 0.71 -5.93
CA SER A 145 -26.90 0.75 -7.03
C SER A 145 -27.23 1.88 -8.02
N ILE A 146 -28.50 2.02 -8.41
CA ILE A 146 -28.95 3.12 -9.28
C ILE A 146 -28.68 4.47 -8.62
N GLN A 147 -29.00 4.63 -7.33
CA GLN A 147 -28.80 5.89 -6.64
C GLN A 147 -27.31 6.27 -6.52
N ILE A 148 -26.43 5.28 -6.28
CA ILE A 148 -24.98 5.52 -6.25
C ILE A 148 -24.48 5.99 -7.62
N LEU A 149 -24.98 5.41 -8.71
CA LEU A 149 -24.64 5.84 -10.07
C LEU A 149 -25.12 7.26 -10.37
N GLU A 150 -26.31 7.65 -9.90
CA GLU A 150 -26.81 9.02 -10.02
C GLU A 150 -25.90 10.01 -9.27
N LEU A 151 -25.53 9.69 -8.02
CA LEU A 151 -24.61 10.51 -7.23
C LEU A 151 -23.24 10.66 -7.89
N GLN A 152 -22.73 9.60 -8.53
CA GLN A 152 -21.49 9.65 -9.28
C GLN A 152 -21.61 10.54 -10.53
N LYS A 153 -22.72 10.44 -11.26
CA LYS A 153 -23.01 11.31 -12.42
C LYS A 153 -23.08 12.78 -12.02
N GLU A 154 -23.63 13.09 -10.84
CA GLU A 154 -23.73 14.44 -10.29
C GLU A 154 -22.41 14.94 -9.67
N ARG A 155 -21.33 14.16 -9.72
CA ARG A 155 -20.03 14.46 -9.10
C ARG A 155 -20.13 14.71 -7.59
N PHE A 156 -21.12 14.11 -6.93
CA PHE A 156 -21.35 14.29 -5.50
C PHE A 156 -20.14 13.82 -4.67
N PHE A 157 -19.53 12.69 -5.04
CA PHE A 157 -18.35 12.17 -4.36
C PHE A 157 -17.12 13.06 -4.53
N GLU A 158 -16.93 13.68 -5.69
CA GLU A 158 -15.85 14.65 -5.91
C GLU A 158 -16.03 15.88 -5.03
N GLN A 159 -17.27 16.36 -4.89
CA GLN A 159 -17.60 17.48 -3.98
C GLN A 159 -17.34 17.12 -2.53
N LEU A 160 -17.70 15.91 -2.08
CA LEU A 160 -17.39 15.42 -0.74
C LEU A 160 -15.88 15.28 -0.53
N GLN A 161 -15.17 14.71 -1.51
CA GLN A 161 -13.72 14.57 -1.46
C GLN A 161 -13.06 15.94 -1.30
N ALA A 162 -13.44 16.91 -2.13
CA ALA A 162 -12.96 18.28 -2.02
C ALA A 162 -13.29 18.90 -0.65
N LYS A 163 -14.52 18.72 -0.15
CA LYS A 163 -14.97 19.27 1.13
C LYS A 163 -14.15 18.75 2.32
N TYR A 164 -13.89 17.44 2.37
CA TYR A 164 -13.21 16.82 3.52
C TYR A 164 -11.69 16.83 3.40
N TRP A 165 -11.13 16.81 2.18
CA TRP A 165 -9.69 16.72 1.99
C TRP A 165 -9.03 18.04 1.60
N ASN A 166 -9.68 18.95 0.88
CA ASN A 166 -9.04 20.22 0.49
C ASN A 166 -8.98 21.25 1.62
N ASN A 167 -9.85 21.15 2.63
CA ASN A 167 -9.85 22.01 3.82
C ASN A 167 -8.96 21.47 4.95
N SER A 168 -7.96 20.65 4.61
CA SER A 168 -7.07 20.05 5.60
C SER A 168 -5.97 21.02 6.03
N VAL A 169 -5.53 20.89 7.28
CA VAL A 169 -4.43 21.68 7.88
C VAL A 169 -3.13 21.55 7.06
N ARG A 170 -3.02 20.50 6.23
CA ARG A 170 -1.91 20.33 5.28
C ARG A 170 -1.74 21.46 4.28
N GLY A 171 -2.80 22.20 3.94
CA GLY A 171 -2.69 23.39 3.09
C GLY A 171 -1.85 24.53 3.70
N GLU A 172 -1.62 24.49 5.02
CA GLU A 172 -0.80 25.45 5.76
C GLU A 172 0.63 24.93 6.05
N CYS A 173 0.94 23.66 5.75
CA CYS A 173 2.30 23.15 5.89
C CYS A 173 3.20 23.83 4.87
N THR A 174 4.31 24.42 5.31
CA THR A 174 5.38 24.88 4.41
C THR A 174 5.94 23.66 3.70
N ASN A 175 5.83 23.61 2.38
CA ASN A 175 6.53 22.61 1.57
C ASN A 175 8.03 22.95 1.58
N ASP A 176 8.73 22.69 2.68
CA ASP A 176 10.16 22.98 2.83
C ASP A 176 11.07 22.08 1.98
N ILE A 177 10.49 21.20 1.16
CA ILE A 177 11.22 20.23 0.32
C ILE A 177 11.60 20.81 -1.04
N ASP A 178 10.95 21.89 -1.50
CA ASP A 178 11.27 22.53 -2.80
C ASP A 178 12.16 23.79 -2.66
N SER A 179 12.64 24.09 -1.44
CA SER A 179 13.48 25.27 -1.15
C SER A 179 14.89 24.92 -0.65
N GLU A 180 15.52 23.90 -1.22
CA GLU A 180 17.00 23.91 -1.30
C GLU A 180 17.45 24.87 -2.41
N GLY A 181 17.08 26.14 -2.26
CA GLY A 181 17.76 27.24 -2.91
C GLY A 181 19.13 27.40 -2.25
N ILE A 182 20.18 27.43 -3.07
CA ILE A 182 21.58 27.66 -2.72
C ILE A 182 21.69 28.60 -1.49
N THR A 183 22.06 28.07 -0.31
CA THR A 183 22.33 28.92 0.85
C THR A 183 23.73 29.53 0.71
N LEU A 184 23.88 30.78 1.16
CA LEU A 184 25.14 31.56 1.12
C LEU A 184 26.27 30.96 1.98
N GLU A 185 26.04 29.84 2.68
CA GLU A 185 27.09 29.09 3.37
C GLU A 185 27.95 28.22 2.44
N SER A 186 27.55 28.11 1.17
CA SER A 186 28.25 27.34 0.13
C SER A 186 29.18 28.20 -0.75
N LEU A 187 29.51 29.42 -0.32
CA LEU A 187 30.47 30.34 -0.97
C LEU A 187 31.71 30.58 -0.12
#